data_AF-A0A1I1SAG9-F1
#
_entry.id   AF-A0A1I1SAG9-F1
#
_cell.length_a   1.000
_cell.length_b   1.000
_cell.length_c   1.000
_cell.angle_alpha   90.00
_cell.angle_beta   90.00
_cell.angle_gamma   90.00
#
_symmetry.space_group_name_H-M   'P 1'
#
loop_
_entity.id
_entity.type
_entity.pdbx_description
1 polymer ?
#
loop_
_entity_poly.entity_id
_entity_poly.type
_entity_poly.pdbx_seq_one_letter_code
_entity_poly.pdbx_strand_id
1 'polypeptide(L)' 'MRVTYPSIDKLLDRVDSRYSLSVLAAKRAHELEVGEPEALKNYKALKPVGRALEEIEAGKVTVDSKSQG' A
#
# COMPACT_ATOMS: atom_id res chain seq x y z
N MET A 1 1.88 -4.11 -21.45
CA MET A 1 2.34 -3.05 -20.53
C MET A 1 1.78 -3.36 -19.14
N ARG A 2 2.61 -3.78 -18.18
CA ARG A 2 2.13 -3.99 -16.80
C ARG A 2 1.99 -2.62 -16.16
N VAL A 3 0.80 -2.03 -16.27
CA VAL A 3 0.43 -0.83 -15.54
C VAL A 3 0.27 -1.26 -14.08
N THR A 4 1.28 -1.02 -13.26
CA THR A 4 1.14 -1.13 -11.81
C THR A 4 0.28 0.05 -11.38
N TYR A 5 -1.01 -0.21 -11.18
CA TYR A 5 -1.93 0.71 -10.55
C TYR A 5 -1.88 0.48 -9.03
N PRO A 6 -1.91 1.53 -8.20
CA PRO A 6 -1.85 2.97 -8.53
C PRO A 6 -0.44 3.48 -8.92
N SER A 7 -0.35 4.72 -9.45
CA SER A 7 0.91 5.37 -9.83
C SER A 7 1.80 5.68 -8.63
N ILE A 8 3.12 5.49 -8.79
CA ILE A 8 4.12 5.70 -7.72
C ILE A 8 4.09 7.14 -7.18
N ASP A 9 3.92 8.15 -8.03
CA ASP A 9 3.90 9.56 -7.57
C ASP A 9 2.79 9.82 -6.56
N LYS A 10 1.60 9.23 -6.75
CA LYS A 10 0.47 9.35 -5.80
C LYS A 10 0.76 8.66 -4.47
N LEU A 11 1.55 7.58 -4.51
CA LEU A 11 1.92 6.84 -3.32
C LEU A 11 3.00 7.58 -2.53
N LEU A 12 3.93 8.25 -3.21
CA LEU A 12 4.97 9.06 -2.57
C LEU A 12 4.44 10.36 -1.96
N ASP A 13 3.27 10.85 -2.39
CA ASP A 13 2.54 11.92 -1.69
C ASP A 13 2.05 11.48 -0.30
N ARG A 14 1.89 10.16 -0.09
CA ARG A 14 1.39 9.56 1.17
C ARG A 14 2.50 8.96 2.04
N VAL A 15 3.64 8.61 1.46
CA VAL A 15 4.73 7.91 2.13
C VAL A 15 6.04 8.61 1.81
N ASP A 16 6.80 8.96 2.85
CA ASP A 16 8.03 9.78 2.76
C ASP A 16 9.11 9.25 1.82
N SER A 17 9.13 7.95 1.52
CA SER A 17 10.19 7.32 0.73
C SER A 17 9.71 6.12 -0.07
N ARG A 18 10.30 5.94 -1.26
CA ARG A 18 10.14 4.74 -2.10
C ARG A 18 10.51 3.45 -1.37
N TYR A 19 11.52 3.50 -0.50
CA TYR A 19 11.92 2.35 0.29
C TYR A 19 10.83 1.98 1.29
N SER A 20 10.37 2.95 2.08
CA SER A 20 9.27 2.77 3.04
C SER A 20 7.99 2.30 2.35
N LEU A 21 7.68 2.85 1.17
CA LEU A 21 6.55 2.41 0.34
C LEU A 21 6.66 0.94 -0.05
N SER A 22 7.85 0.51 -0.50
CA SER A 22 8.08 -0.87 -0.93
C SER A 22 7.95 -1.84 0.24
N VAL A 23 8.51 -1.50 1.40
CA VAL A 23 8.43 -2.30 2.63
C VAL A 23 6.99 -2.36 3.16
N LEU A 24 6.29 -1.22 3.22
CA LEU A 24 4.90 -1.14 3.67
C LEU A 24 3.98 -1.96 2.77
N ALA A 25 4.11 -1.79 1.44
CA ALA A 25 3.31 -2.53 0.47
C ALA A 25 3.57 -4.05 0.56
N ALA A 26 4.83 -4.47 0.73
CA ALA A 26 5.17 -5.88 0.89
C ALA A 26 4.59 -6.48 2.17
N LYS A 27 4.73 -5.77 3.30
CA LYS A 27 4.16 -6.20 4.59
C LYS A 27 2.63 -6.32 4.49
N ARG A 28 1.98 -5.29 3.95
CA ARG A 28 0.52 -5.29 3.81
C ARG A 28 0.02 -6.33 2.82
N ALA A 29 0.74 -6.54 1.72
CA ALA A 29 0.42 -7.62 0.78
C ALA A 29 0.44 -8.98 1.46
N HIS A 30 1.43 -9.24 2.31
CA HIS A 30 1.52 -10.48 3.08
C HIS A 30 0.34 -10.65 4.04
N GLU A 31 -0.07 -9.58 4.75
CA GLU A 31 -1.27 -9.59 5.61
C GLU A 31 -2.52 -10.01 4.82
N LEU A 32 -2.73 -9.43 3.63
CA LEU A 32 -3.83 -9.79 2.74
C LEU A 32 -3.76 -11.25 2.26
N GLU A 33 -2.54 -11.78 2.04
CA GLU A 33 -2.34 -13.18 1.65
C GLU A 33 -2.67 -14.16 2.77
N VAL A 34 -2.41 -13.80 4.03
CA VAL A 34 -2.74 -14.65 5.20
C VAL A 34 -4.20 -14.52 5.64
N GLY A 35 -4.99 -13.69 4.95
CA GLY A 35 -6.44 -13.56 5.16
C GLY A 35 -6.85 -12.44 6.12
N GLU A 36 -5.96 -11.48 6.39
CA GLU A 36 -6.33 -10.29 7.17
C GLU A 36 -7.41 -9.48 6.44
N PRO A 37 -8.27 -8.77 7.21
CA PRO A 37 -9.35 -8.00 6.64
C PRO A 37 -8.85 -6.90 5.69
N GLU A 38 -9.48 -6.85 4.53
CA GLU A 38 -9.31 -5.81 3.53
C GLU A 38 -9.78 -4.45 4.05
N ALA A 39 -8.96 -3.42 3.89
CA ALA A 39 -9.29 -2.07 4.35
C ALA A 39 -10.16 -1.30 3.34
N LEU A 40 -10.25 -1.78 2.10
CA LEU A 40 -11.14 -1.28 1.05
C LEU A 40 -12.17 -2.34 0.68
N LYS A 41 -13.33 -1.87 0.23
CA LYS A 41 -14.41 -2.76 -0.24
C LYS A 41 -14.22 -3.22 -1.69
N ASN A 42 -13.49 -2.44 -2.48
CA ASN A 42 -13.29 -2.66 -3.91
C ASN A 42 -11.84 -2.38 -4.28
N TYR A 43 -11.25 -3.30 -5.03
CA TYR A 43 -9.88 -3.21 -5.54
C TYR A 43 -9.89 -3.31 -7.06
N LYS A 44 -9.07 -2.50 -7.73
CA LYS A 44 -8.77 -2.68 -9.15
C LYS A 44 -7.67 -3.73 -9.32
N ALA A 45 -6.78 -3.86 -8.35
CA ALA A 45 -5.72 -4.84 -8.39
C ALA A 45 -6.21 -6.23 -7.95
N LEU A 46 -5.93 -7.23 -8.77
CA LEU A 46 -6.18 -8.63 -8.41
C LEU A 46 -5.13 -9.16 -7.43
N LYS A 47 -3.88 -8.68 -7.54
CA LYS A 47 -2.75 -9.16 -6.73
C LYS A 47 -2.68 -8.45 -5.37
N PRO A 48 -2.29 -9.15 -4.29
CA PRO A 48 -2.16 -8.57 -2.95
C PRO A 48 -1.30 -7.31 -2.89
N VAL A 49 -0.17 -7.29 -3.60
CA VAL A 49 0.70 -6.10 -3.69
C VAL A 49 -0.02 -4.90 -4.29
N GLY A 50 -0.80 -5.08 -5.34
CA GLY A 50 -1.56 -3.97 -5.91
C GLY A 50 -2.67 -3.51 -4.97
N ARG A 51 -3.33 -4.44 -4.27
CA ARG A 51 -4.36 -4.10 -3.27
C ARG A 51 -3.78 -3.30 -2.12
N ALA A 52 -2.62 -3.70 -1.62
CA ALA A 52 -1.88 -2.96 -0.61
C ALA A 52 -1.55 -1.53 -1.07
N LEU A 53 -1.09 -1.36 -2.31
CA LEU A 53 -0.84 -0.03 -2.87
C LEU A 53 -2.12 0.81 -2.99
N GLU A 54 -3.27 0.21 -3.33
CA GLU A 54 -4.55 0.91 -3.35
C GLU A 54 -4.98 1.37 -1.94
N GLU A 55 -4.76 0.56 -0.91
CA GLU A 55 -5.03 0.95 0.48
C GLU A 55 -4.12 2.09 0.96
N ILE A 56 -2.86 2.08 0.53
CA ILE A 56 -1.91 3.16 0.82
C ILE A 56 -2.33 4.46 0.12
N GLU A 57 -2.72 4.40 -1.16
CA GLU A 57 -3.22 5.56 -1.90
C GLU A 57 -4.50 6.14 -1.27
N ALA A 58 -5.38 5.28 -0.79
CA ALA A 58 -6.60 5.65 -0.07
C ALA A 58 -6.34 6.16 1.37
N GLY A 59 -5.08 6.16 1.84
CA GLY A 59 -4.71 6.57 3.20
C GLY A 59 -5.23 5.65 4.30
N LYS A 60 -5.59 4.40 3.95
CA LYS A 60 -6.04 3.37 4.92
C LYS A 60 -4.87 2.64 5.56
N VAL A 61 -3.75 2.57 4.85
CA VAL A 61 -2.51 1.95 5.30
C VAL A 61 -1.41 2.99 5.19
N THR A 62 -0.84 3.39 6.32
CA THR A 62 0.22 4.41 6.39
C THR A 62 1.36 3.90 7.26
N VAL A 63 2.58 4.37 7.00
CA VAL A 63 3.66 4.21 7.97
C VAL A 63 3.33 5.09 9.16
N ASP A 64 3.23 4.51 10.36
CA ASP A 64 3.05 5.30 11.57
C ASP A 64 4.35 6.09 11.82
N SER A 65 4.30 7.39 11.56
CA SER A 65 5.40 8.31 11.83
C SER A 65 5.45 8.74 13.31
N LYS A 66 4.98 7.93 14.29
CA LYS A 66 5.33 8.17 15.70
C LYS A 66 6.67 7.55 16.06
N SER A 67 7.72 8.07 15.44
CA SER A 67 9.05 8.10 16.07
C SER A 67 9.89 9.19 15.44
N GLN A 68 9.40 10.43 15.53
CA GLN A 68 10.23 11.63 15.48
C GLN A 68 9.98 12.34 16.81
N GLY A 69 10.70 11.89 17.84
CA GLY A 69 10.92 12.64 19.07
C GLY A 69 12.24 13.39 18.96
#